data_AF-A0A377DW27-F1
#
_entry.id   AF-A0A377DW27-F1
#
_cell.length_a   1.000
_cell.length_b   1.000
_cell.length_c   1.000
_cell.angle_alpha   90.00
_cell.angle_beta   90.00
_cell.angle_gamma   90.00
#
_symmetry.space_group_name_H-M   'P 1'
#
loop_
_entity.id
_entity.type
_entity.pdbx_description
1 polymer ?
#
loop_
_entity_poly.entity_id
_entity_poly.type
_entity_poly.pdbx_seq_one_letter_code
_entity_poly.pdbx_strand_id
1 'polypeptide(L)'
;MSLITSDGIKFPQDGTLEFSDVTVDQTTGSITLRAIFPNPDHTLLPGMFVRARLEEGLNPNAILVPQQGVTRTPRGDATVLVVGADDKVETRPIVASQAIGDKWLVTEGLKAGDRVVISGLQKVRPGVQVKAQEVTADNNQQAASGAQPEQSKS
;
A
#
# COMPACT_ATOMS: atom_id res chain seq x y z
N MET A 1 18.74 3.09 -8.74
CA MET A 1 18.06 4.20 -8.03
C MET A 1 17.75 5.27 -9.04
N SER A 2 16.57 5.89 -8.99
CA SER A 2 16.17 6.93 -9.96
C SER A 2 16.05 8.30 -9.31
N LEU A 3 16.30 9.37 -10.09
CA LEU A 3 16.06 10.75 -9.66
C LEU A 3 14.81 11.29 -10.33
N ILE A 4 13.99 12.00 -9.55
CA ILE A 4 12.87 12.79 -10.03
C ILE A 4 13.23 14.26 -9.80
N THR A 5 13.29 15.02 -10.88
CA THR A 5 13.54 16.47 -10.83
C THR A 5 12.32 17.21 -10.26
N SER A 6 12.48 18.49 -9.93
CA SER A 6 11.38 19.35 -9.45
C SER A 6 10.15 19.34 -10.35
N ASP A 7 10.36 19.16 -11.66
CA ASP A 7 9.32 19.13 -12.68
C ASP A 7 8.61 17.77 -12.79
N GLY A 8 8.97 16.81 -11.93
CA GLY A 8 8.42 15.46 -11.93
C GLY A 8 9.00 14.53 -12.99
N ILE A 9 9.96 15.02 -13.80
CA ILE A 9 10.59 14.25 -14.86
C ILE A 9 11.65 13.33 -14.26
N LYS A 10 11.60 12.04 -14.63
CA LYS A 10 12.61 11.05 -14.26
C LYS A 10 13.91 11.33 -15.01
N PHE A 11 15.01 11.43 -14.27
CA PHE A 11 16.36 11.51 -14.81
C PHE A 11 16.70 10.20 -15.55
N PRO A 12 17.24 10.26 -16.78
CA PRO A 12 17.42 9.08 -17.63
C PRO A 12 18.46 8.10 -17.09
N GLN A 13 19.41 8.57 -16.28
CA GLN A 13 20.47 7.72 -15.74
C GLN A 13 20.12 7.22 -14.34
N ASP A 14 20.41 5.95 -14.09
CA ASP A 14 20.33 5.40 -12.75
C ASP A 14 21.59 5.75 -11.95
N GLY A 15 21.39 5.94 -10.65
CA GLY A 15 22.47 6.21 -9.70
C GLY A 15 22.73 5.04 -8.78
N THR A 16 23.94 5.06 -8.24
CA THR A 16 24.40 4.11 -7.23
C THR A 16 24.42 4.82 -5.88
N LEU A 17 23.85 4.17 -4.88
CA LEU A 17 23.92 4.63 -3.50
C LEU A 17 25.32 4.39 -2.95
N GLU A 18 25.96 5.44 -2.47
CA GLU A 18 27.28 5.39 -1.84
C GLU A 18 27.11 5.55 -0.33
N PHE A 19 27.31 4.47 0.41
CA PHE A 19 27.27 4.46 1.87
C PHE A 19 28.57 5.06 2.43
N SER A 20 28.76 6.36 2.26
CA SER A 20 29.87 7.10 2.88
C SER A 20 29.29 7.97 3.98
N ASP A 21 29.61 7.60 5.23
CA ASP A 21 29.26 8.28 6.46
C ASP A 21 27.75 8.39 6.75
N VAL A 22 27.23 7.38 7.44
CA VAL A 22 25.95 7.46 8.16
C VAL A 22 26.14 8.44 9.33
N THR A 23 26.16 9.74 9.03
CA THR A 23 26.09 10.77 10.06
C THR A 23 24.62 10.92 10.43
N VAL A 24 24.27 10.42 11.61
CA VAL A 24 22.93 10.56 12.18
C VAL A 24 22.82 11.95 12.78
N ASP A 25 21.90 12.76 12.29
CA ASP A 25 21.50 13.96 13.01
C ASP A 25 20.65 13.54 14.22
N GLN A 26 21.24 13.64 15.41
CA GLN A 26 20.59 13.23 16.67
C GLN A 26 19.36 14.07 17.01
N THR A 27 19.19 15.24 16.38
CA THR A 27 18.07 16.16 16.63
C THR A 27 16.84 15.77 15.82
N THR A 28 17.03 15.23 14.61
CA THR A 28 15.94 14.92 13.67
C THR A 28 15.79 13.42 13.39
N GLY A 29 16.74 12.59 13.84
CA GLY A 29 16.79 11.16 13.53
C GLY A 29 17.00 10.86 12.04
N SER A 30 17.38 11.87 11.25
CA SER A 30 17.57 11.73 9.81
C SER A 30 18.97 11.22 9.50
N ILE A 31 19.05 10.34 8.50
CA ILE A 31 20.32 9.83 7.97
C ILE A 31 20.60 10.55 6.65
N THR A 32 21.78 11.14 6.54
CA THR A 32 22.25 11.67 5.26
C THR A 32 22.90 10.56 4.46
N LEU A 33 22.39 10.32 3.25
CA LEU A 33 22.96 9.35 2.31
C LEU A 33 23.54 10.07 1.10
N ARG A 34 24.66 9.57 0.59
CA ARG A 34 25.28 10.08 -0.63
C ARG A 34 24.98 9.13 -1.79
N ALA A 35 24.73 9.66 -2.96
CA ALA A 35 24.54 8.86 -4.17
C ALA A 35 25.25 9.50 -5.35
N ILE A 36 25.75 8.66 -6.24
CA ILE A 36 26.49 9.07 -7.42
C ILE A 36 25.63 8.78 -8.65
N PHE A 37 25.40 9.81 -9.45
CA PHE A 37 24.69 9.73 -10.72
C PHE A 37 25.61 10.21 -11.85
N PRO A 38 25.72 9.47 -12.96
CA PRO A 38 26.43 9.97 -14.13
C PRO A 38 25.59 11.11 -14.77
N ASN A 39 26.24 12.24 -15.04
CA ASN A 39 25.62 13.44 -15.61
C ASN A 39 26.30 13.84 -16.93
N PRO A 40 26.21 13.02 -17.99
CA PRO A 40 26.89 13.27 -19.26
C PRO A 40 26.37 14.54 -19.97
N ASP A 41 25.07 14.84 -19.82
CA ASP A 41 24.42 15.97 -20.47
C ASP A 41 24.46 17.27 -19.64
N HIS A 42 25.14 17.26 -18.48
CA HIS A 42 25.24 18.39 -17.54
C HIS A 42 23.91 19.01 -17.07
N THR A 43 22.81 18.27 -17.23
CA THR A 43 21.46 18.70 -16.84
C THR A 43 21.25 18.85 -15.34
N LEU A 44 22.00 18.11 -14.50
CA LEU A 44 21.98 18.31 -13.05
C LEU A 44 22.95 19.43 -12.67
N LEU A 45 22.42 20.55 -12.18
CA LEU A 45 23.21 21.69 -11.71
C LEU A 45 23.44 21.62 -10.18
N PRO A 46 24.59 22.10 -9.68
CA PRO A 46 24.83 22.23 -8.25
C PRO A 46 23.77 23.09 -7.56
N GLY A 47 23.26 22.64 -6.41
CA GLY A 47 22.22 23.35 -5.63
C GLY A 47 20.77 23.04 -6.03
N MET A 48 20.54 22.18 -7.03
CA MET A 48 19.19 21.74 -7.38
C MET A 48 18.59 20.81 -6.32
N PHE A 49 17.31 21.03 -6.01
CA PHE A 49 16.54 20.09 -5.22
C PHE A 49 15.96 19.00 -6.11
N VAL A 50 16.27 17.76 -5.79
CA VAL A 50 15.80 16.56 -6.51
C VAL A 50 15.27 15.53 -5.51
N ARG A 51 14.34 14.70 -5.95
CA ARG A 51 13.81 13.57 -5.16
C ARG A 51 14.42 12.28 -5.66
N ALA A 52 15.22 11.62 -4.82
CA ALA A 52 15.67 10.26 -5.11
C ALA A 52 14.55 9.26 -4.82
N ARG A 53 14.31 8.35 -5.75
CA ARG A 53 13.49 7.15 -5.58
C ARG A 53 14.42 5.94 -5.56
N LEU A 54 14.56 5.37 -4.38
CA LEU A 54 15.20 4.08 -4.19
C LEU A 54 14.13 2.99 -4.27
N GLU A 55 14.31 2.06 -5.19
CA GLU A 55 13.49 0.85 -5.25
C GLU A 55 14.09 -0.14 -4.25
N GLU A 56 13.54 -0.17 -3.03
CA GLU A 56 13.79 -1.29 -2.12
C GLU A 56 13.16 -2.55 -2.74
N GLY A 57 13.93 -3.64 -2.72
CA GLY A 57 13.69 -4.83 -3.55
C GLY A 57 12.24 -5.32 -3.64
N LEU A 58 11.92 -5.97 -4.76
CA LEU A 58 10.63 -6.61 -4.97
C LEU A 58 10.40 -7.67 -3.89
N ASN A 59 9.36 -7.51 -3.07
CA ASN A 59 8.92 -8.55 -2.14
C ASN A 59 7.85 -9.41 -2.85
N PRO A 60 8.21 -10.59 -3.39
CA PRO A 60 7.27 -11.42 -4.13
C PRO A 60 6.17 -12.01 -3.24
N ASN A 61 6.34 -11.97 -1.92
CA ASN A 61 5.38 -12.50 -0.94
C ASN A 61 4.50 -11.39 -0.33
N ALA A 62 4.54 -10.18 -0.89
CA ALA A 62 3.71 -9.05 -0.46
C ALA A 62 2.22 -9.33 -0.67
N ILE A 63 1.42 -9.24 0.40
CA ILE A 63 -0.04 -9.37 0.32
C ILE A 63 -0.65 -7.98 0.39
N LEU A 64 -1.41 -7.60 -0.65
CA LEU A 64 -2.16 -6.35 -0.67
C LEU A 64 -3.61 -6.62 -0.25
N VAL A 65 -4.04 -5.97 0.82
CA VAL A 65 -5.42 -6.06 1.32
C VAL A 65 -6.10 -4.70 1.18
N PRO A 66 -7.31 -4.61 0.60
CA PRO A 66 -8.07 -3.36 0.57
C PRO A 66 -8.26 -2.77 1.96
N GLN A 67 -8.12 -1.45 2.10
CA GLN A 67 -8.24 -0.77 3.41
C GLN A 67 -9.59 -1.03 4.09
N GLN A 68 -10.64 -1.24 3.30
CA GLN A 68 -11.99 -1.53 3.80
C GLN A 68 -12.11 -2.83 4.60
N GLY A 69 -11.21 -3.81 4.37
CA GLY A 69 -11.20 -5.08 5.10
C GLY A 69 -10.32 -5.07 6.36
N VAL A 70 -9.55 -4.01 6.57
CA VAL A 70 -8.65 -3.88 7.72
C VAL A 70 -9.35 -3.08 8.81
N THR A 71 -9.48 -3.70 9.98
CA THR A 71 -9.98 -3.05 11.19
C THR A 71 -8.82 -2.82 12.15
N ARG A 72 -8.94 -1.85 13.05
CA ARG A 72 -7.96 -1.66 14.12
C ARG A 72 -8.62 -1.87 15.47
N THR A 73 -7.93 -2.55 16.36
CA THR A 73 -8.35 -2.66 17.77
C THR A 73 -8.16 -1.31 18.47
N PRO A 74 -8.77 -1.09 19.65
CA PRO A 74 -8.53 0.12 20.44
C PRO A 74 -7.07 0.33 20.86
N ARG A 75 -6.24 -0.72 20.78
CA ARG A 75 -4.79 -0.66 21.03
C ARG A 75 -3.98 -0.26 19.80
N GLY A 76 -4.60 -0.15 18.64
CA GLY A 76 -3.96 0.24 17.37
C GLY A 76 -3.54 -0.95 16.49
N ASP A 77 -3.61 -2.18 17.01
CA ASP A 77 -3.26 -3.39 16.28
C ASP A 77 -4.20 -3.60 15.09
N ALA A 78 -3.64 -3.92 13.92
CA ALA A 78 -4.42 -4.21 12.72
C ALA A 78 -4.96 -5.65 12.77
N THR A 79 -6.24 -5.81 12.48
CA THR A 79 -6.94 -7.09 12.45
C THR A 79 -7.80 -7.19 11.20
N VAL A 80 -7.84 -8.37 10.60
CA VAL A 80 -8.71 -8.69 9.47
C VAL A 80 -9.62 -9.85 9.82
N LEU A 81 -10.78 -9.89 9.17
CA LEU A 81 -11.66 -11.05 9.21
C LEU A 81 -11.37 -11.92 7.99
N VAL A 82 -11.03 -13.19 8.21
CA VAL A 82 -10.71 -14.17 7.17
C VAL A 82 -11.78 -15.26 7.18
N VAL A 83 -12.19 -15.73 6.00
CA VAL A 83 -13.11 -16.86 5.86
C VAL A 83 -12.31 -18.14 5.66
N GLY A 84 -12.37 -19.02 6.66
CA GLY A 84 -11.70 -20.34 6.63
C GLY A 84 -12.34 -21.31 5.62
N ALA A 85 -11.84 -22.55 5.60
CA ALA A 85 -12.35 -23.61 4.74
C ALA A 85 -13.79 -24.05 5.09
N ASP A 86 -14.20 -23.89 6.36
CA ASP A 86 -15.55 -24.23 6.83
C ASP A 86 -16.59 -23.10 6.62
N ASP A 87 -16.25 -22.11 5.79
CA ASP A 87 -16.99 -20.86 5.60
C ASP A 87 -17.26 -20.09 6.92
N LYS A 88 -16.43 -20.34 7.93
CA LYS A 88 -16.45 -19.64 9.22
C LYS A 88 -15.51 -18.46 9.20
N VAL A 89 -15.94 -17.37 9.82
CA VAL A 89 -15.14 -16.16 9.95
C VAL A 89 -14.23 -16.24 11.16
N GLU A 90 -12.96 -15.94 10.97
CA GLU A 90 -11.95 -15.86 12.02
C GLU A 90 -11.32 -14.47 12.02
N THR A 91 -11.15 -13.88 13.20
CA THR A 91 -10.36 -12.65 13.35
C THR A 91 -8.90 -13.02 13.43
N ARG A 92 -8.09 -12.47 12.53
CA ARG A 92 -6.65 -12.67 12.53
C ARG A 92 -5.92 -11.34 12.69
N PRO A 93 -5.00 -11.21 13.66
CA PRO A 93 -4.11 -10.06 13.73
C PRO A 93 -3.15 -10.09 12.53
N ILE A 94 -2.89 -8.91 11.96
CA ILE A 94 -1.99 -8.73 10.84
C ILE A 94 -1.02 -7.58 11.09
N VAL A 95 0.11 -7.61 10.41
CA VAL A 95 1.06 -6.50 10.37
C VAL A 95 0.89 -5.76 9.06
N ALA A 96 0.21 -4.63 9.12
CA ALA A 96 0.05 -3.72 7.98
C ALA A 96 1.17 -2.68 8.01
N SER A 97 2.21 -2.89 7.21
CA SER A 97 3.45 -2.09 7.24
C SER A 97 3.31 -0.75 6.52
N GLN A 98 2.62 -0.72 5.37
CA GLN A 98 2.52 0.48 4.54
C GLN A 98 1.18 0.55 3.80
N ALA A 99 0.62 1.76 3.65
CA ALA A 99 -0.50 1.99 2.75
C ALA A 99 0.02 2.33 1.35
N ILE A 100 -0.44 1.59 0.34
CA ILE A 100 -0.13 1.79 -1.08
C ILE A 100 -1.45 2.07 -1.79
N GLY A 101 -1.73 3.35 -2.07
CA GLY A 101 -3.01 3.79 -2.61
C GLY A 101 -4.17 3.48 -1.65
N ASP A 102 -5.13 2.68 -2.11
CA ASP A 102 -6.32 2.22 -1.39
C ASP A 102 -6.14 0.84 -0.72
N LYS A 103 -4.91 0.31 -0.71
CA LYS A 103 -4.57 -1.02 -0.16
C LYS A 103 -3.51 -0.91 0.92
N TRP A 104 -3.54 -1.82 1.89
CA TRP A 104 -2.48 -2.04 2.87
C TRP A 104 -1.56 -3.16 2.39
N LEU A 105 -0.26 -2.91 2.45
CA LEU A 105 0.78 -3.91 2.36
C LEU A 105 0.85 -4.66 3.70
N VAL A 106 0.44 -5.92 3.67
CA VAL A 106 0.50 -6.84 4.80
C VAL A 106 1.76 -7.68 4.67
N THR A 107 2.60 -7.64 5.71
CA THR A 107 3.86 -8.38 5.79
C THR A 107 3.72 -9.68 6.58
N GLU A 108 2.81 -9.71 7.57
CA GLU A 108 2.57 -10.88 8.40
C GLU A 108 1.09 -11.07 8.72
N GLY A 109 0.71 -12.33 8.99
CA GLY A 109 -0.63 -12.72 9.42
C GLY A 109 -1.56 -13.18 8.29
N LEU A 110 -1.20 -13.00 7.02
CA LEU A 110 -1.98 -13.53 5.89
C LEU A 110 -1.13 -14.42 5.00
N LYS A 111 -1.80 -15.35 4.30
CA LYS A 111 -1.19 -16.19 3.28
C LYS A 111 -1.88 -15.96 1.93
N ALA A 112 -1.16 -16.21 0.85
CA ALA A 112 -1.75 -16.23 -0.48
C ALA A 112 -2.87 -17.27 -0.53
N GLY A 113 -4.05 -16.86 -1.01
CA GLY A 113 -5.27 -17.69 -1.05
C GLY A 113 -6.22 -17.49 0.14
N ASP A 114 -5.84 -16.73 1.17
CA ASP A 114 -6.76 -16.38 2.26
C ASP A 114 -7.87 -15.43 1.76
N ARG A 115 -9.13 -15.77 2.09
CA ARG A 115 -10.32 -14.97 1.73
C ARG A 115 -10.59 -13.91 2.78
N VAL A 116 -10.25 -12.65 2.51
CA VAL A 116 -10.48 -11.53 3.44
C VAL A 116 -11.87 -10.92 3.25
N VAL A 117 -12.57 -10.66 4.34
CA VAL A 117 -13.87 -10.00 4.34
C VAL A 117 -13.69 -8.48 4.22
N ILE A 118 -14.12 -7.91 3.10
CA ILE A 118 -14.00 -6.46 2.82
C ILE A 118 -15.30 -5.67 3.06
N SER A 119 -16.43 -6.36 3.25
CA SER A 119 -17.76 -5.76 3.36
C SER A 119 -18.60 -6.53 4.35
N GLY A 120 -19.49 -5.82 5.05
CA GLY A 120 -20.35 -6.42 6.07
C GLY A 120 -19.67 -6.66 7.42
N LEU A 121 -18.50 -6.06 7.70
CA LEU A 121 -17.79 -6.15 8.99
C LEU A 121 -18.67 -5.80 10.20
N GLN A 122 -19.68 -4.94 10.02
CA GLN A 122 -20.64 -4.59 11.09
C GLN A 122 -21.67 -5.69 11.38
N LYS A 123 -21.97 -6.55 10.39
CA LYS A 123 -22.96 -7.62 10.47
C LYS A 123 -22.33 -8.99 10.74
N VAL A 124 -21.03 -9.11 10.53
CA VAL A 124 -20.27 -10.35 10.64
C VAL A 124 -19.53 -10.37 11.98
N ARG A 125 -19.74 -11.43 12.76
CA ARG A 125 -18.99 -11.70 14.00
C ARG A 125 -18.07 -12.89 13.80
N PRO A 126 -16.96 -12.97 14.56
CA PRO A 126 -16.10 -14.15 14.56
C PRO A 126 -16.91 -15.41 14.92
N GLY A 127 -16.71 -16.49 14.20
CA GLY A 127 -17.39 -17.77 14.38
C GLY A 127 -18.72 -17.94 13.61
N VAL A 128 -19.20 -16.89 12.94
CA VAL A 128 -20.42 -16.97 12.11
C VAL A 128 -20.08 -17.56 10.74
N GLN A 129 -20.98 -18.40 10.22
CA GLN A 129 -20.87 -18.95 8.88
C GLN A 129 -21.36 -17.90 7.86
N VAL A 130 -20.53 -17.59 6.87
CA VAL A 130 -20.82 -16.56 5.86
C VAL A 130 -20.83 -17.17 4.46
N LYS A 131 -21.75 -16.71 3.62
CA LYS A 131 -21.63 -16.93 2.18
C LYS A 131 -20.66 -15.89 1.62
N ALA A 132 -19.43 -16.30 1.38
CA ALA A 132 -18.46 -15.46 0.70
C ALA A 132 -18.87 -15.26 -0.77
N GLN A 133 -18.99 -14.01 -1.20
CA GLN A 133 -18.98 -13.64 -2.62
C GLN A 133 -17.63 -13.00 -2.92
N GLU A 134 -16.95 -13.50 -3.94
CA GLU A 134 -15.70 -12.90 -4.40
C GLU A 134 -15.99 -11.55 -5.04
N VAL A 135 -15.55 -10.48 -4.37
CA VAL A 135 -15.55 -9.15 -4.96
C VAL A 135 -14.17 -8.95 -5.57
N THR A 136 -14.06 -9.16 -6.86
CA THR A 136 -12.89 -8.74 -7.63
C THR A 136 -12.83 -7.21 -7.58
N ALA A 137 -11.74 -6.67 -7.02
CA ALA A 137 -11.53 -5.23 -6.82
C ALA A 137 -11.34 -4.43 -8.14
N ASP A 138 -11.75 -4.97 -9.28
CA ASP A 138 -11.80 -4.29 -10.58
C ASP A 138 -13.15 -3.60 -10.85
N ASN A 139 -14.20 -3.88 -10.06
CA ASN A 139 -15.55 -3.38 -10.35
C ASN A 139 -15.87 -1.98 -9.81
N ASN A 140 -14.89 -1.19 -9.36
CA ASN A 140 -15.14 0.20 -8.97
C ASN A 140 -15.35 1.16 -10.17
N GLN A 141 -15.40 0.64 -11.41
CA GLN A 141 -15.85 1.40 -12.59
C GLN A 141 -17.33 1.19 -12.94
N GLN A 142 -18.06 0.25 -12.33
CA GLN A 142 -19.47 0.00 -12.69
C GLN A 142 -20.50 0.40 -11.63
N ALA A 143 -20.09 0.74 -10.40
CA ALA A 143 -21.01 1.29 -9.40
C ALA A 143 -21.33 2.79 -9.62
N ALA A 144 -20.60 3.50 -10.49
CA ALA A 144 -20.83 4.92 -10.79
C ALA A 144 -21.77 5.16 -11.99
N SER A 145 -22.22 4.12 -12.71
CA SER A 145 -23.08 4.27 -13.90
C SER A 145 -24.54 3.81 -13.70
N GLY A 146 -24.95 3.50 -12.46
CA GLY A 146 -26.31 3.03 -12.16
C GLY A 146 -27.28 4.08 -11.59
N ALA A 147 -26.84 5.31 -11.29
CA ALA A 147 -27.71 6.35 -10.76
C ALA A 147 -28.43 7.10 -11.90
N GLN A 148 -29.37 6.41 -12.55
CA GLN A 148 -30.32 7.03 -13.46
C GLN A 148 -31.58 7.38 -12.66
N PRO A 149 -31.95 8.65 -12.47
CA PRO A 149 -33.21 9.01 -11.83
C PRO A 149 -34.34 8.74 -12.82
N GLU A 150 -35.10 7.67 -12.58
CA GLU A 150 -36.42 7.51 -13.18
C GLU A 150 -37.41 8.53 -12.59
N GLN A 151 -38.07 9.19 -13.52
CA GLN A 151 -39.12 10.20 -13.47
C GLN A 151 -40.14 10.04 -12.32
N SER A 152 -40.51 11.17 -11.70
CA SER A 152 -41.81 11.34 -11.03
C SER A 152 -42.61 12.40 -11.79
N LYS A 153 -43.59 11.91 -12.54
CA LYS A 153 -44.66 12.68 -13.18
C LYS A 153 -45.81 12.79 -12.18
N SER A 154 -46.27 14.00 -11.85
CA SER A 154 -47.67 14.39 -11.57
C SER A 154 -47.72 15.88 -11.27
#